data_AF-A0A1G7H2H1-F1
#
_entry.id   AF-A0A1G7H2H1-F1
#
_cell.length_a   1.000
_cell.length_b   1.000
_cell.length_c   1.000
_cell.angle_alpha   90.00
_cell.angle_beta   90.00
_cell.angle_gamma   90.00
#
_symmetry.space_group_name_H-M   'P 1'
#
loop_
_entity.id
_entity.type
_entity.pdbx_description
1 polymer ?
#
loop_
_entity_poly.entity_id
_entity_poly.type
_entity_poly.pdbx_seq_one_letter_code
_entity_poly.pdbx_strand_id
1 'polypeptide(L)'
;MKKIILFIVLAALCLNFTAQGQFYKPSPVTIHINETLPETFYQKAHQAVNTRTGKLTTIQLKQFKDKLIILDFWATWCGPCVYSLNKLDSIKMAMNGADFIVVPVTYQSEKEAKTEFNRYKWDFTSIIGDTILAQIFPHSGIPHQVWIRSGKVIAFPKSDYATKENILNAIAGKPIKVIQNIQDNALNPLMPLFTKGNGETGLYFKGNDAVIARYLPNYDTQTLTYLTLADTTVLYCCNLSLSELFFQAFRQDIFPAFGIDNGVEWNISPALQARFLNKPHPSLNGEYKQDSIYLAWRKKNNYGYNLRYPKPINEHQALRMMQQDLNHFFGLYLNLEAKIKAGPKHIYAVLRLKGAKTETEGLLKSKSDSGGVDHHGDRYRYKNLLFGQHFLGRLSSSQLSPKLTIREVIDSTGIDPNFRVDFDFAKSIKGNLDKAQKELSRYGLYLTIEKEQVPVLEIRDKNIAPSGKTEFQNKK
;
A
#
# COMPACT_ATOMS: atom_id res chain seq x y z
N MET A 1 22.88 10.77 34.26
CA MET A 1 21.51 11.22 33.93
C MET A 1 21.43 12.39 32.92
N LYS A 2 22.49 13.17 32.64
CA LYS A 2 22.44 14.29 31.67
C LYS A 2 22.64 13.93 30.18
N LYS A 3 23.07 12.71 29.84
CA LYS A 3 23.32 12.29 28.44
C LYS A 3 22.14 11.58 27.74
N ILE A 4 21.12 11.14 28.50
CA ILE A 4 19.94 10.43 27.97
C ILE A 4 18.87 11.42 27.45
N ILE A 5 18.81 12.62 28.02
CA ILE A 5 17.85 13.66 27.61
C ILE A 5 18.19 14.22 26.20
N LEU A 6 19.46 14.25 25.81
CA LEU A 6 19.88 14.81 24.52
C LEU A 6 19.46 13.94 23.31
N PHE A 7 19.38 12.62 23.48
CA PHE A 7 18.98 11.70 22.40
C PHE A 7 17.46 11.62 22.19
N ILE A 8 16.66 11.80 23.24
CA ILE A 8 15.19 11.86 23.13
C ILE A 8 14.77 13.17 22.44
N VAL A 9 15.47 14.27 22.71
CA VAL A 9 15.25 15.55 22.03
C VAL A 9 15.69 15.49 20.56
N LEU A 10 16.79 14.79 20.22
CA LEU A 10 17.24 14.63 18.82
C LEU A 10 16.33 13.70 18.00
N ALA A 11 15.79 12.62 18.59
CA ALA A 11 14.84 11.73 17.92
C ALA A 11 13.46 12.42 17.71
N ALA A 12 13.03 13.27 18.65
CA ALA A 12 11.85 14.11 18.48
C ALA A 12 12.08 15.26 17.47
N LEU A 13 13.31 15.75 17.31
CA LEU A 13 13.65 16.77 16.30
C LEU A 13 13.78 16.19 14.89
N CYS A 14 14.22 14.94 14.73
CA CYS A 14 14.26 14.26 13.43
C CYS A 14 12.89 13.72 12.95
N LEU A 15 11.92 13.56 13.85
CA LEU A 15 10.52 13.27 13.50
C LEU A 15 9.72 14.52 13.10
N ASN A 16 10.31 15.70 13.25
CA ASN A 16 9.75 16.99 12.81
C ASN A 16 10.49 17.55 11.58
N PHE A 17 10.99 16.68 10.68
CA PHE A 17 11.20 17.14 9.30
C PHE A 17 9.82 17.54 8.76
N THR A 18 9.68 18.80 8.42
CA THR A 18 8.46 19.53 8.07
C THR A 18 7.80 19.02 6.78
N ALA A 19 7.33 17.78 6.77
CA ALA A 19 6.38 17.28 5.77
C ALA A 19 5.00 17.96 5.90
N GLN A 20 4.75 18.69 7.00
CA GLN A 20 3.53 19.47 7.22
C GLN A 20 3.31 20.56 6.16
N GLY A 21 4.38 21.08 5.54
CA GLY A 21 4.26 22.17 4.56
C GLY A 21 3.54 21.77 3.26
N GLN A 22 3.37 20.46 3.03
CA GLN A 22 2.82 19.92 1.79
C GLN A 22 1.44 19.28 1.95
N PHE A 23 1.21 18.53 3.04
CA PHE A 23 -0.01 17.73 3.20
C PHE A 23 -0.96 18.38 4.21
N TYR A 24 -1.91 19.17 3.69
CA TYR A 24 -2.94 19.82 4.49
C TYR A 24 -4.22 18.98 4.54
N LYS A 25 -4.95 19.12 5.64
CA LYS A 25 -6.33 18.61 5.74
C LYS A 25 -7.31 19.64 5.16
N PRO A 26 -8.47 19.19 4.65
CA PRO A 26 -9.53 20.10 4.24
C PRO A 26 -9.93 21.10 5.33
N SER A 27 -10.27 22.32 4.91
CA SER A 27 -10.62 23.45 5.76
C SER A 27 -11.67 24.35 5.04
N PRO A 28 -12.21 25.40 5.68
CA PRO A 28 -13.20 26.27 5.03
C PRO A 28 -12.73 26.98 3.77
N VAL A 29 -11.42 27.05 3.49
CA VAL A 29 -10.86 27.63 2.25
C VAL A 29 -10.62 26.61 1.16
N THR A 30 -10.88 25.32 1.42
CA THR A 30 -10.72 24.24 0.45
C THR A 30 -11.70 24.41 -0.71
N ILE A 31 -11.21 24.21 -1.93
CA ILE A 31 -12.00 24.29 -3.16
C ILE A 31 -12.11 22.92 -3.81
N HIS A 32 -13.32 22.57 -4.24
CA HIS A 32 -13.64 21.28 -4.85
C HIS A 32 -13.89 21.39 -6.36
N ILE A 33 -13.97 20.23 -7.04
CA ILE A 33 -14.35 20.15 -8.45
C ILE A 33 -15.73 20.81 -8.65
N ASN A 34 -15.86 21.57 -9.73
CA ASN A 34 -16.99 22.42 -10.12
C ASN A 34 -17.18 23.72 -9.34
N GLU A 35 -16.36 24.00 -8.34
CA GLU A 35 -16.39 25.28 -7.63
C GLU A 35 -15.63 26.37 -8.39
N THR A 36 -16.09 27.61 -8.22
CA THR A 36 -15.48 28.81 -8.81
C THR A 36 -14.39 29.35 -7.89
N LEU A 37 -13.26 29.73 -8.47
CA LEU A 37 -12.16 30.33 -7.73
C LEU A 37 -12.37 31.85 -7.58
N PRO A 38 -12.16 32.41 -6.38
CA PRO A 38 -12.30 33.84 -6.16
C PRO A 38 -11.23 34.63 -6.93
N GLU A 39 -11.49 35.88 -7.28
CA GLU A 39 -10.51 36.72 -7.99
C GLU A 39 -9.20 36.89 -7.19
N THR A 40 -9.28 36.85 -5.86
CA THR A 40 -8.12 36.88 -4.96
C THR A 40 -7.15 35.71 -5.17
N PHE A 41 -7.64 34.54 -5.60
CA PHE A 41 -6.80 33.40 -5.97
C PHE A 41 -5.90 33.76 -7.16
N TYR A 42 -6.47 34.39 -8.20
CA TYR A 42 -5.75 34.73 -9.42
C TYR A 42 -4.74 35.87 -9.22
N GLN A 43 -5.06 36.83 -8.36
CA GLN A 43 -4.23 38.01 -8.07
C GLN A 43 -3.08 37.71 -7.11
N LYS A 44 -3.12 36.58 -6.40
CA LYS A 44 -2.06 36.21 -5.47
C LYS A 44 -0.74 36.06 -6.22
N ALA A 45 0.27 36.79 -5.76
CA ALA A 45 1.63 36.66 -6.23
C ALA A 45 2.31 35.47 -5.53
N HIS A 46 2.91 34.59 -6.32
CA HIS A 46 3.67 33.43 -5.86
C HIS A 46 5.14 33.57 -6.26
N GLN A 47 6.05 33.21 -5.35
CA GLN A 47 7.46 33.07 -5.69
C GLN A 47 7.62 31.89 -6.66
N ALA A 48 8.40 32.11 -7.71
CA ALA A 48 8.55 31.13 -8.77
C ALA A 48 9.97 31.14 -9.34
N VAL A 49 10.26 30.11 -10.13
CA VAL A 49 11.52 29.97 -10.85
C VAL A 49 11.25 29.50 -12.27
N ASN A 50 11.95 30.08 -13.23
CA ASN A 50 12.01 29.52 -14.58
C ASN A 50 12.92 28.29 -14.54
N THR A 51 12.37 27.09 -14.69
CA THR A 51 13.09 25.84 -14.43
C THR A 51 14.23 25.57 -15.42
N ARG A 52 14.18 26.18 -16.61
CA ARG A 52 15.25 26.06 -17.62
C ARG A 52 16.45 26.95 -17.31
N THR A 53 16.20 28.17 -16.82
CA THR A 53 17.25 29.18 -16.61
C THR A 53 17.68 29.31 -15.14
N GLY A 54 16.89 28.78 -14.20
CA GLY A 54 17.09 28.97 -12.76
C GLY A 54 16.79 30.40 -12.28
N LYS A 55 16.26 31.28 -13.14
CA LYS A 55 15.97 32.67 -12.78
C LYS A 55 14.74 32.73 -11.87
N LEU A 56 14.92 33.25 -10.66
CA LEU A 56 13.84 33.58 -9.75
C LEU A 56 12.93 34.66 -10.34
N THR A 57 11.63 34.53 -10.09
CA THR A 57 10.59 35.42 -10.59
C THR A 57 9.39 35.40 -9.66
N THR A 58 8.36 36.16 -10.00
CA THR A 58 7.06 36.14 -9.34
C THR A 58 5.99 35.93 -10.38
N ILE A 59 5.04 35.05 -10.08
CA ILE A 59 3.95 34.69 -10.98
C ILE A 59 2.60 34.97 -10.31
N GLN A 60 1.66 35.51 -11.07
CA GLN A 60 0.24 35.56 -10.72
C GLN A 60 -0.53 34.70 -11.72
N LEU A 61 -1.53 33.95 -11.27
CA LEU A 61 -2.32 33.09 -12.15
C LEU A 61 -3.33 33.89 -12.99
N LYS A 62 -3.61 35.16 -12.65
CA LYS A 62 -4.49 36.06 -13.40
C LYS A 62 -4.13 36.18 -14.88
N GLN A 63 -2.85 36.18 -15.22
CA GLN A 63 -2.39 36.27 -16.61
C GLN A 63 -2.74 35.03 -17.46
N PHE A 64 -3.16 33.94 -16.82
CA PHE A 64 -3.55 32.69 -17.48
C PHE A 64 -5.02 32.33 -17.27
N LYS A 65 -5.84 33.28 -16.75
CA LYS A 65 -7.25 33.03 -16.41
C LYS A 65 -8.07 32.51 -17.58
N ASP A 66 -7.73 32.95 -18.79
CA ASP A 66 -8.38 32.54 -20.04
C ASP A 66 -7.76 31.29 -20.68
N LYS A 67 -6.78 30.66 -20.03
CA LYS A 67 -6.19 29.37 -20.45
C LYS A 67 -6.74 28.22 -19.61
N LEU A 68 -6.43 26.99 -20.01
CA LEU A 68 -6.44 25.87 -19.08
C LEU A 68 -5.17 25.94 -18.20
N ILE A 69 -5.35 26.07 -16.88
CA ILE A 69 -4.25 26.04 -15.91
C ILE A 69 -4.18 24.63 -15.31
N ILE A 70 -3.03 23.99 -15.40
CA ILE A 70 -2.73 22.70 -14.76
C ILE A 70 -1.70 22.98 -13.67
N LEU A 71 -2.14 22.99 -12.41
CA LEU A 71 -1.22 22.94 -11.27
C LEU A 71 -0.81 21.49 -11.05
N ASP A 72 0.48 21.19 -10.95
CA ASP A 72 0.98 19.84 -10.63
C ASP A 72 1.87 19.91 -9.38
N PHE A 73 1.34 19.46 -8.25
CA PHE A 73 2.03 19.47 -6.96
C PHE A 73 3.08 18.37 -6.92
N TRP A 74 4.33 18.74 -6.62
CA TRP A 74 5.47 17.84 -6.68
C TRP A 74 6.54 18.14 -5.63
N ALA A 75 7.48 17.21 -5.48
CA ALA A 75 8.66 17.34 -4.64
C ALA A 75 9.84 16.56 -5.22
N THR A 76 11.06 16.92 -4.86
CA THR A 76 12.30 16.32 -5.40
C THR A 76 12.46 14.84 -5.07
N TRP A 77 11.89 14.39 -3.95
CA TRP A 77 11.87 12.99 -3.54
C TRP A 77 10.81 12.15 -4.27
N CYS A 78 9.90 12.78 -5.01
CA CYS A 78 8.76 12.11 -5.64
C CYS A 78 9.08 11.68 -7.09
N GLY A 79 9.53 10.43 -7.25
CA GLY A 79 9.76 9.81 -8.56
C GLY A 79 8.55 9.86 -9.52
N PRO A 80 7.34 9.48 -9.08
CA PRO A 80 6.13 9.57 -9.93
C PRO A 80 5.81 11.01 -10.39
N CYS A 81 6.11 12.02 -9.58
CA CYS A 81 5.88 13.42 -9.94
C CYS A 81 6.81 13.87 -11.08
N VAL A 82 8.08 13.48 -11.00
CA VAL A 82 9.07 13.72 -12.07
C VAL A 82 8.60 13.10 -13.39
N TYR A 83 8.05 11.88 -13.34
CA TYR A 83 7.46 11.23 -14.52
C TYR A 83 6.29 12.04 -15.10
N SER A 84 5.38 12.53 -14.23
CA SER A 84 4.27 13.41 -14.63
C SER A 84 4.76 14.68 -15.33
N LEU A 85 5.75 15.37 -14.74
CA LEU A 85 6.30 16.61 -15.28
C LEU A 85 7.03 16.40 -16.62
N ASN A 86 7.81 15.32 -16.78
CA ASN A 86 8.43 14.95 -18.06
C ASN A 86 7.39 14.74 -19.17
N LYS A 87 6.28 14.05 -18.84
CA LYS A 87 5.17 13.83 -19.76
C LYS A 87 4.50 15.15 -20.15
N LEU A 88 4.21 16.01 -19.17
CA LEU A 88 3.60 17.32 -19.42
C LEU A 88 4.50 18.25 -20.24
N ASP A 89 5.82 18.22 -20.03
CA ASP A 89 6.79 19.01 -20.78
C ASP A 89 6.80 18.56 -22.25
N SER A 90 6.82 17.24 -22.48
CA SER A 90 6.72 16.64 -23.82
C SER A 90 5.40 17.02 -24.53
N ILE A 91 4.27 16.99 -23.81
CA ILE A 91 2.97 17.39 -24.37
C ILE A 91 2.97 18.88 -24.71
N LYS A 92 3.49 19.74 -23.82
CA LYS A 92 3.63 21.17 -24.05
C LYS A 92 4.44 21.46 -25.30
N MET A 93 5.58 20.79 -25.49
CA MET A 93 6.40 20.92 -26.70
C MET A 93 5.64 20.49 -27.96
N ALA A 94 4.92 19.36 -27.90
CA ALA A 94 4.14 18.83 -29.02
C ALA A 94 2.84 19.61 -29.32
N MET A 95 2.42 20.51 -28.43
CA MET A 95 1.24 21.35 -28.54
C MET A 95 1.60 22.84 -28.48
N ASN A 96 2.76 23.21 -29.03
CA ASN A 96 3.24 24.58 -29.00
C ASN A 96 2.15 25.57 -29.47
N GLY A 97 1.86 26.59 -28.66
CA GLY A 97 0.82 27.59 -28.93
C GLY A 97 -0.60 27.22 -28.48
N ALA A 98 -0.84 26.03 -27.93
CA ALA A 98 -2.16 25.67 -27.39
C ALA A 98 -2.50 26.48 -26.12
N ASP A 99 -3.81 26.64 -25.87
CA ASP A 99 -4.35 27.52 -24.83
C ASP A 99 -4.34 26.87 -23.42
N PHE A 100 -3.16 26.43 -22.98
CA PHE A 100 -2.95 25.90 -21.64
C PHE A 100 -1.58 26.26 -21.06
N ILE A 101 -1.46 26.14 -19.74
CA ILE A 101 -0.20 26.26 -19.01
C ILE A 101 -0.09 25.15 -17.95
N VAL A 102 1.12 24.63 -17.80
CA VAL A 102 1.50 23.75 -16.70
C VAL A 102 2.31 24.56 -15.70
N VAL A 103 1.90 24.55 -14.45
CA VAL A 103 2.55 25.24 -13.33
C VAL A 103 2.90 24.18 -12.28
N PRO A 104 4.15 23.67 -12.26
CA PRO A 104 4.59 22.83 -11.17
C PRO A 104 4.57 23.62 -9.86
N VAL A 105 4.11 23.01 -8.77
CA VAL A 105 4.00 23.65 -7.45
C VAL A 105 4.74 22.80 -6.43
N THR A 106 5.69 23.39 -5.72
CA THR A 106 6.38 22.70 -4.62
C THR A 106 6.48 23.59 -3.38
N TYR A 107 6.42 22.95 -2.20
CA TYR A 107 6.68 23.59 -0.91
C TYR A 107 8.19 23.85 -0.69
N GLN A 108 9.05 23.23 -1.51
CA GLN A 108 10.49 23.34 -1.42
C GLN A 108 10.98 24.67 -1.99
N SER A 109 12.07 25.19 -1.44
CA SER A 109 12.77 26.37 -1.96
C SER A 109 13.44 26.08 -3.32
N GLU A 110 13.82 27.14 -4.05
CA GLU A 110 14.59 26.99 -5.29
C GLU A 110 15.85 26.16 -5.06
N LYS A 111 16.58 26.44 -3.97
CA LYS A 111 17.83 25.74 -3.65
C LYS A 111 17.65 24.23 -3.50
N GLU A 112 16.55 23.80 -2.91
CA GLU A 112 16.22 22.39 -2.73
C GLU A 112 15.80 21.73 -4.06
N ALA A 113 15.03 22.44 -4.88
CA ALA A 113 14.50 21.93 -6.16
C ALA A 113 15.47 22.04 -7.35
N LYS A 114 16.52 22.86 -7.23
CA LYS A 114 17.48 23.20 -8.29
C LYS A 114 18.11 21.99 -8.97
N THR A 115 18.43 20.96 -8.20
CA THR A 115 19.05 19.74 -8.73
C THR A 115 18.16 19.07 -9.77
N GLU A 116 16.86 18.97 -9.51
CA GLU A 116 15.92 18.35 -10.45
C GLU A 116 15.68 19.23 -11.68
N PHE A 117 15.61 20.56 -11.50
CA PHE A 117 15.51 21.49 -12.64
C PHE A 117 16.70 21.38 -13.59
N ASN A 118 17.92 21.36 -13.06
CA ASN A 118 19.14 21.21 -13.86
C ASN A 118 19.23 19.84 -14.54
N ARG A 119 18.74 18.81 -13.87
CA ARG A 119 18.76 17.43 -14.35
C ARG A 119 17.81 17.22 -15.53
N TYR A 120 16.55 17.65 -15.39
CA TYR A 120 15.53 17.37 -16.39
C TYR A 120 15.35 18.49 -17.41
N LYS A 121 15.82 19.70 -17.12
CA LYS A 121 15.81 20.87 -18.03
C LYS A 121 14.41 21.21 -18.57
N TRP A 122 13.38 20.96 -17.78
CA TRP A 122 12.00 21.34 -18.10
C TRP A 122 11.87 22.82 -18.46
N ASP A 123 10.91 23.15 -19.32
CA ASP A 123 10.60 24.54 -19.66
C ASP A 123 9.30 25.01 -18.98
N PHE A 124 9.31 25.09 -17.66
CA PHE A 124 8.19 25.59 -16.86
C PHE A 124 8.54 26.86 -16.09
N THR A 125 7.49 27.55 -15.63
CA THR A 125 7.59 28.44 -14.48
C THR A 125 7.01 27.71 -13.28
N SER A 126 7.86 27.24 -12.38
CA SER A 126 7.45 26.48 -11.19
C SER A 126 7.25 27.43 -10.01
N ILE A 127 6.16 27.28 -9.28
CA ILE A 127 5.97 27.89 -7.96
C ILE A 127 6.82 27.12 -6.94
N ILE A 128 7.50 27.85 -6.06
CA ILE A 128 8.39 27.33 -5.01
C ILE A 128 7.99 27.89 -3.65
N GLY A 129 8.31 27.18 -2.57
CA GLY A 129 7.96 27.60 -1.21
C GLY A 129 6.45 27.73 -0.98
N ASP A 130 5.62 26.96 -1.70
CA ASP A 130 4.17 27.04 -1.56
C ASP A 130 3.71 26.61 -0.17
N THR A 131 2.82 27.41 0.41
CA THR A 131 2.07 27.10 1.63
C THR A 131 0.59 27.41 1.49
N ILE A 132 0.17 27.94 0.33
CA ILE A 132 -1.16 28.52 0.13
C ILE A 132 -1.96 27.63 -0.81
N LEU A 133 -1.41 27.28 -1.98
CA LEU A 133 -2.14 26.47 -2.96
C LEU A 133 -2.42 25.08 -2.40
N ALA A 134 -1.50 24.51 -1.63
CA ALA A 134 -1.71 23.23 -0.94
C ALA A 134 -2.80 23.29 0.16
N GLN A 135 -3.14 24.47 0.70
CA GLN A 135 -4.28 24.65 1.63
C GLN A 135 -5.61 24.77 0.89
N ILE A 136 -5.60 25.43 -0.28
CA ILE A 136 -6.77 25.57 -1.15
C ILE A 136 -7.11 24.22 -1.80
N PHE A 137 -6.09 23.44 -2.16
CA PHE A 137 -6.18 22.11 -2.77
C PHE A 137 -5.48 21.07 -1.88
N PRO A 138 -6.06 20.72 -0.72
CA PRO A 138 -5.49 19.76 0.20
C PRO A 138 -5.37 18.37 -0.45
N HIS A 139 -4.22 17.74 -0.26
CA HIS A 139 -3.90 16.41 -0.79
C HIS A 139 -3.06 15.64 0.25
N SER A 140 -3.18 14.31 0.26
CA SER A 140 -2.46 13.42 1.19
C SER A 140 -1.22 12.77 0.57
N GLY A 141 -0.95 13.06 -0.69
CA GLY A 141 0.12 12.50 -1.48
C GLY A 141 0.29 13.24 -2.80
N ILE A 142 1.43 13.02 -3.45
CA ILE A 142 1.79 13.61 -4.73
C ILE A 142 2.24 12.51 -5.72
N PRO A 143 2.07 12.72 -7.03
CA PRO A 143 1.59 13.93 -7.70
C PRO A 143 0.11 14.22 -7.44
N HIS A 144 -0.24 15.50 -7.35
CA HIS A 144 -1.63 15.95 -7.28
C HIS A 144 -1.83 17.03 -8.34
N GLN A 145 -2.76 16.82 -9.28
CA GLN A 145 -3.03 17.79 -10.33
C GLN A 145 -4.34 18.52 -10.07
N VAL A 146 -4.35 19.81 -10.37
CA VAL A 146 -5.55 20.65 -10.33
C VAL A 146 -5.72 21.34 -11.66
N TRP A 147 -6.83 21.03 -12.35
CA TRP A 147 -7.15 21.59 -13.65
C TRP A 147 -8.20 22.68 -13.49
N ILE A 148 -7.87 23.88 -13.95
CA ILE A 148 -8.71 25.08 -13.81
C ILE A 148 -8.98 25.64 -15.20
N ARG A 149 -10.25 25.88 -15.52
CA ARG A 149 -10.68 26.48 -16.78
C ARG A 149 -11.87 27.40 -16.52
N SER A 150 -11.86 28.58 -17.15
CA SER A 150 -12.98 29.53 -17.11
C SER A 150 -13.43 29.87 -15.67
N GLY A 151 -12.46 30.12 -14.79
CA GLY A 151 -12.72 30.48 -13.39
C GLY A 151 -13.06 29.31 -12.47
N LYS A 152 -13.13 28.07 -12.98
CA LYS A 152 -13.59 26.90 -12.20
C LYS A 152 -12.57 25.79 -12.16
N VAL A 153 -12.56 25.06 -11.05
CA VAL A 153 -11.85 23.78 -10.97
C VAL A 153 -12.65 22.72 -11.72
N ILE A 154 -12.07 22.15 -12.77
CA ILE A 154 -12.77 21.18 -13.63
C ILE A 154 -12.39 19.73 -13.34
N ALA A 155 -11.22 19.49 -12.74
CA ALA A 155 -10.78 18.14 -12.38
C ALA A 155 -9.56 18.13 -11.45
N PHE A 156 -9.41 17.02 -10.74
CA PHE A 156 -8.19 16.61 -10.07
C PHE A 156 -7.69 15.29 -10.66
N PRO A 157 -7.22 15.20 -11.91
CA PRO A 157 -6.93 13.90 -12.52
C PRO A 157 -5.72 13.22 -11.87
N LYS A 158 -5.71 11.88 -11.84
CA LYS A 158 -4.44 11.16 -11.67
C LYS A 158 -3.53 11.48 -12.86
N SER A 159 -2.22 11.59 -12.63
CA SER A 159 -1.24 12.04 -13.62
C SER A 159 -1.24 11.24 -14.93
N ASP A 160 -1.61 9.96 -14.88
CA ASP A 160 -1.73 9.11 -16.07
C ASP A 160 -2.79 9.60 -17.06
N TYR A 161 -3.84 10.29 -16.59
CA TYR A 161 -4.90 10.82 -17.44
C TYR A 161 -4.63 12.23 -17.98
N ALA A 162 -3.49 12.85 -17.63
CA ALA A 162 -3.03 14.10 -18.22
C ALA A 162 -2.48 13.88 -19.64
N THR A 163 -3.34 13.42 -20.54
CA THR A 163 -3.02 13.11 -21.94
C THR A 163 -3.25 14.32 -22.84
N LYS A 164 -2.59 14.35 -23.99
CA LYS A 164 -2.83 15.35 -25.05
C LYS A 164 -4.32 15.47 -25.39
N GLU A 165 -5.02 14.34 -25.51
CA GLU A 165 -6.46 14.33 -25.81
C GLU A 165 -7.29 15.00 -24.70
N ASN A 166 -7.06 14.64 -23.44
CA ASN A 166 -7.81 15.23 -22.33
C ASN A 166 -7.52 16.72 -22.16
N ILE A 167 -6.27 17.15 -22.37
CA ILE A 167 -5.89 18.57 -22.35
C ILE A 167 -6.63 19.32 -23.46
N LEU A 168 -6.63 18.80 -24.70
CA LEU A 168 -7.38 19.41 -25.82
C LEU A 168 -8.89 19.47 -25.55
N ASN A 169 -9.47 18.40 -24.97
CA ASN A 169 -10.88 18.39 -24.59
C ASN A 169 -11.19 19.44 -23.51
N ALA A 170 -10.34 19.55 -22.47
CA ALA A 170 -10.49 20.57 -21.44
C ALA A 170 -10.39 21.99 -21.99
N ILE A 171 -9.43 22.26 -22.89
CA ILE A 171 -9.30 23.56 -23.58
C ILE A 171 -10.60 23.89 -24.32
N ALA A 172 -11.15 22.92 -25.04
CA ALA A 172 -12.37 23.05 -25.83
C ALA A 172 -13.67 23.02 -25.02
N GLY A 173 -13.62 22.91 -23.69
CA GLY A 173 -14.82 22.78 -22.84
C GLY A 173 -15.59 21.47 -23.05
N LYS A 174 -14.96 20.45 -23.64
CA LYS A 174 -15.53 19.11 -23.86
C LYS A 174 -15.34 18.23 -22.62
N PRO A 175 -16.18 17.21 -22.42
CA PRO A 175 -15.99 16.24 -21.35
C PRO A 175 -14.60 15.59 -21.41
N ILE A 176 -13.91 15.56 -20.28
CA ILE A 176 -12.62 14.86 -20.13
C ILE A 176 -12.82 13.47 -19.54
N LYS A 177 -11.97 12.54 -19.96
CA LYS A 177 -12.01 11.13 -19.56
C LYS A 177 -10.87 10.86 -18.58
N VAL A 178 -11.12 11.13 -17.31
CA VAL A 178 -10.11 11.03 -16.26
C VAL A 178 -10.64 10.24 -15.06
N ILE A 179 -9.77 9.48 -14.39
CA ILE A 179 -10.02 9.09 -13.02
C ILE A 179 -9.45 10.17 -12.12
N GLN A 180 -10.29 10.66 -11.22
CA GLN A 180 -9.90 11.71 -10.29
C GLN A 180 -8.93 11.12 -9.25
N ASN A 181 -7.86 11.85 -8.96
CA ASN A 181 -7.04 11.78 -7.77
C ASN A 181 -7.71 12.55 -6.62
N ILE A 182 -8.98 12.26 -6.39
CA ILE A 182 -9.55 12.53 -5.08
C ILE A 182 -8.81 11.53 -4.20
N GLN A 183 -7.96 12.07 -3.32
CA GLN A 183 -7.21 11.25 -2.39
C GLN A 183 -7.95 11.27 -1.06
N ASP A 184 -7.94 10.11 -0.45
CA ASP A 184 -9.17 9.42 -0.15
C ASP A 184 -9.17 9.18 1.36
N ASN A 185 -9.92 10.02 2.07
CA ASN A 185 -10.10 10.08 3.52
C ASN A 185 -9.54 8.87 4.31
N ALA A 186 -8.77 9.11 5.37
CA ALA A 186 -8.41 8.03 6.28
C ALA A 186 -9.60 7.67 7.18
N LEU A 187 -9.80 6.37 7.42
CA LEU A 187 -10.71 5.92 8.48
C LEU A 187 -10.10 6.24 9.84
N ASN A 188 -10.89 6.80 10.75
CA ASN A 188 -10.51 7.01 12.13
C ASN A 188 -11.05 5.87 13.01
N PRO A 189 -10.20 4.92 13.49
CA PRO A 189 -10.66 3.76 14.27
C PRO A 189 -11.15 4.12 15.67
N LEU A 190 -10.92 5.35 16.13
CA LEU A 190 -11.46 5.86 17.41
C LEU A 190 -12.94 6.26 17.29
N MET A 191 -13.45 6.39 16.07
CA MET A 191 -14.85 6.70 15.78
C MET A 191 -15.56 5.48 15.18
N PRO A 192 -16.90 5.40 15.24
CA PRO A 192 -17.64 4.38 14.50
C PRO A 192 -17.29 4.42 13.00
N LEU A 193 -16.86 3.28 12.45
CA LEU A 193 -16.52 3.18 11.03
C LEU A 193 -17.78 2.98 10.19
N PHE A 194 -17.71 3.35 8.92
CA PHE A 194 -18.80 3.24 7.94
C PHE A 194 -20.05 4.06 8.31
N THR A 195 -19.84 5.15 9.03
CA THR A 195 -20.88 6.10 9.44
C THR A 195 -20.60 7.50 8.90
N LYS A 196 -21.58 8.40 9.01
CA LYS A 196 -21.45 9.80 8.60
C LYS A 196 -20.21 10.44 9.21
N GLY A 197 -19.34 10.99 8.36
CA GLY A 197 -18.08 11.61 8.76
C GLY A 197 -16.90 10.65 8.96
N ASN A 198 -17.08 9.34 8.78
CA ASN A 198 -16.00 8.36 8.90
C ASN A 198 -16.26 7.09 8.05
N GLY A 199 -16.16 7.24 6.73
CA GLY A 199 -16.28 6.12 5.79
C GLY A 199 -17.70 5.77 5.38
N GLU A 200 -18.64 6.71 5.45
CA GLU A 200 -20.07 6.48 5.16
C GLU A 200 -20.29 5.74 3.83
N THR A 201 -20.92 4.57 3.92
CA THR A 201 -21.31 3.76 2.77
C THR A 201 -22.49 2.86 3.14
N GLY A 202 -23.10 2.22 2.13
CA GLY A 202 -24.15 1.25 2.39
C GLY A 202 -23.61 0.00 3.07
N LEU A 203 -24.36 -0.54 4.03
CA LEU A 203 -24.03 -1.80 4.68
C LEU A 203 -24.72 -2.97 3.97
N TYR A 204 -24.01 -4.08 3.81
CA TYR A 204 -24.61 -5.35 3.42
C TYR A 204 -25.08 -6.16 4.64
N PHE A 205 -24.37 -6.03 5.75
CA PHE A 205 -24.66 -6.73 7.00
C PHE A 205 -24.38 -5.83 8.19
N LYS A 206 -25.23 -5.92 9.20
CA LYS A 206 -25.06 -5.28 10.51
C LYS A 206 -25.49 -6.26 11.59
N GLY A 207 -24.51 -6.86 12.25
CA GLY A 207 -24.68 -7.66 13.47
C GLY A 207 -24.58 -6.78 14.72
N ASN A 208 -24.42 -7.41 15.87
CA ASN A 208 -24.28 -6.72 17.15
C ASN A 208 -22.95 -5.96 17.25
N ASP A 209 -21.84 -6.63 16.93
CA ASP A 209 -20.49 -6.08 17.06
C ASP A 209 -19.77 -5.91 15.72
N ALA A 210 -20.36 -6.41 14.63
CA ALA A 210 -19.73 -6.47 13.32
C ALA A 210 -20.60 -5.90 12.19
N VAL A 211 -19.95 -5.29 11.21
CA VAL A 211 -20.58 -4.79 9.99
C VAL A 211 -19.77 -5.21 8.76
N ILE A 212 -20.50 -5.53 7.69
CA ILE A 212 -19.92 -5.70 6.34
C ILE A 212 -20.44 -4.57 5.49
N ALA A 213 -19.52 -3.74 5.02
CA ALA A 213 -19.79 -2.56 4.23
C ALA A 213 -19.60 -2.81 2.74
N ARG A 214 -20.31 -2.04 1.91
CA ARG A 214 -20.04 -1.91 0.47
C ARG A 214 -18.68 -1.25 0.25
N TYR A 215 -18.23 -1.20 -0.99
CA TYR A 215 -17.09 -0.37 -1.39
C TYR A 215 -17.25 1.06 -0.87
N LEU A 216 -16.19 1.60 -0.27
CA LEU A 216 -16.11 2.98 0.19
C LEU A 216 -15.56 3.82 -0.97
N PRO A 217 -16.39 4.65 -1.62
CA PRO A 217 -15.88 5.59 -2.60
C PRO A 217 -15.02 6.63 -1.89
N ASN A 218 -13.96 7.03 -2.55
CA ASN A 218 -13.03 8.01 -2.04
C ASN A 218 -12.31 7.62 -0.73
N TYR A 219 -12.03 6.31 -0.53
CA TYR A 219 -11.20 5.78 0.55
C TYR A 219 -10.13 4.85 -0.03
N ASP A 220 -8.88 4.99 0.43
CA ASP A 220 -7.81 4.09 0.07
C ASP A 220 -8.12 2.66 0.55
N THR A 221 -7.48 1.68 -0.08
CA THR A 221 -7.66 0.29 0.34
C THR A 221 -6.94 0.07 1.65
N GLN A 222 -7.70 -0.20 2.71
CA GLN A 222 -7.15 -0.55 4.00
C GLN A 222 -7.13 -2.06 4.15
N THR A 223 -5.94 -2.65 4.20
CA THR A 223 -5.75 -4.04 4.62
C THR A 223 -6.12 -4.23 6.09
N LEU A 224 -6.23 -5.48 6.55
CA LEU A 224 -6.73 -5.75 7.88
C LEU A 224 -5.85 -5.11 8.97
N THR A 225 -6.51 -4.33 9.83
CA THR A 225 -5.90 -3.65 10.96
C THR A 225 -6.56 -4.11 12.23
N TYR A 226 -5.75 -4.57 13.19
CA TYR A 226 -6.17 -4.98 14.53
C TYR A 226 -5.65 -3.96 15.54
N LEU A 227 -6.55 -3.50 16.42
CA LEU A 227 -6.25 -2.55 17.47
C LEU A 227 -6.94 -2.97 18.76
N THR A 228 -6.24 -2.83 19.87
CA THR A 228 -6.83 -2.88 21.20
C THR A 228 -6.86 -1.46 21.74
N LEU A 229 -8.06 -0.88 21.85
CA LEU A 229 -8.33 0.33 22.61
C LEU A 229 -8.50 -0.04 24.09
N ALA A 230 -8.64 0.95 24.98
CA ALA A 230 -8.68 0.75 26.43
C ALA A 230 -9.62 -0.39 26.88
N ASP A 231 -10.84 -0.41 26.35
CA ASP A 231 -11.90 -1.38 26.68
C ASP A 231 -12.49 -2.08 25.44
N THR A 232 -11.94 -1.85 24.25
CA THR A 232 -12.57 -2.25 22.98
C THR A 232 -11.54 -2.84 22.02
N THR A 233 -11.83 -4.00 21.43
CA THR A 233 -11.07 -4.51 20.28
C THR A 233 -11.70 -4.03 18.98
N VAL A 234 -10.88 -3.47 18.09
CA VAL A 234 -11.29 -3.05 16.75
C VAL A 234 -10.50 -3.85 15.72
N LEU A 235 -11.20 -4.52 14.82
CA LEU A 235 -10.62 -5.18 13.65
C LEU A 235 -11.31 -4.62 12.41
N TYR A 236 -10.57 -4.06 11.46
CA TYR A 236 -11.21 -3.46 10.28
C TYR A 236 -10.36 -3.51 9.02
N CYS A 237 -11.04 -3.45 7.88
CA CYS A 237 -10.48 -3.27 6.55
C CYS A 237 -11.51 -2.56 5.66
N CYS A 238 -11.05 -1.97 4.55
CA CYS A 238 -11.95 -1.43 3.54
C CYS A 238 -11.43 -1.67 2.12
N ASN A 239 -12.37 -1.78 1.19
CA ASN A 239 -12.11 -1.94 -0.23
C ASN A 239 -11.29 -3.19 -0.60
N LEU A 240 -11.39 -4.27 0.18
CA LEU A 240 -10.78 -5.57 -0.13
C LEU A 240 -11.67 -6.42 -1.04
N SER A 241 -11.08 -7.12 -2.00
CA SER A 241 -11.78 -8.13 -2.78
C SER A 241 -12.19 -9.33 -1.89
N LEU A 242 -13.14 -10.14 -2.38
CA LEU A 242 -13.61 -11.32 -1.64
C LEU A 242 -12.47 -12.27 -1.24
N SER A 243 -11.51 -12.50 -2.15
CA SER A 243 -10.34 -13.34 -1.92
C SER A 243 -9.46 -12.81 -0.78
N GLU A 244 -9.18 -11.50 -0.80
CA GLU A 244 -8.38 -10.85 0.24
C GLU A 244 -9.10 -10.88 1.59
N LEU A 245 -10.42 -10.64 1.61
CA LEU A 245 -11.21 -10.61 2.82
C LEU A 245 -11.19 -11.96 3.55
N PHE A 246 -11.44 -13.06 2.82
CA PHE A 246 -11.36 -14.40 3.37
C PHE A 246 -9.93 -14.81 3.73
N PHE A 247 -8.94 -14.53 2.87
CA PHE A 247 -7.55 -14.81 3.20
C PHE A 247 -7.13 -14.11 4.51
N GLN A 248 -7.48 -12.83 4.67
CA GLN A 248 -7.16 -12.09 5.89
C GLN A 248 -7.83 -12.70 7.13
N ALA A 249 -9.10 -13.10 7.05
CA ALA A 249 -9.81 -13.74 8.16
C ALA A 249 -9.19 -15.09 8.57
N PHE A 250 -8.66 -15.85 7.62
CA PHE A 250 -8.10 -17.19 7.83
C PHE A 250 -6.56 -17.24 7.85
N ARG A 251 -5.86 -16.10 7.75
CA ARG A 251 -4.40 -16.07 7.52
C ARG A 251 -3.57 -16.82 8.56
N GLN A 252 -4.05 -16.90 9.81
CA GLN A 252 -3.36 -17.60 10.89
C GLN A 252 -3.57 -19.13 10.86
N ASP A 253 -4.54 -19.59 10.08
CA ASP A 253 -4.85 -21.01 9.92
C ASP A 253 -4.34 -21.59 8.59
N ILE A 254 -3.94 -20.73 7.66
CA ILE A 254 -3.30 -21.09 6.40
C ILE A 254 -1.81 -21.33 6.67
N PHE A 255 -1.18 -22.19 5.87
CA PHE A 255 0.24 -22.47 5.99
C PHE A 255 1.08 -21.17 5.94
N PRO A 256 2.00 -20.91 6.89
CA PRO A 256 2.64 -19.59 7.04
C PRO A 256 3.42 -19.07 5.83
N ALA A 257 3.87 -19.94 4.93
CA ALA A 257 4.57 -19.54 3.71
C ALA A 257 3.64 -19.18 2.54
N PHE A 258 2.32 -19.31 2.72
CA PHE A 258 1.34 -19.09 1.66
C PHE A 258 0.73 -17.69 1.72
N GLY A 259 0.69 -17.06 0.55
CA GLY A 259 -0.12 -15.88 0.26
C GLY A 259 -1.47 -16.28 -0.33
N ILE A 260 -2.18 -15.31 -0.91
CA ILE A 260 -3.51 -15.53 -1.48
C ILE A 260 -3.47 -16.55 -2.64
N ASP A 261 -2.44 -16.48 -3.49
CA ASP A 261 -2.39 -17.26 -4.74
C ASP A 261 -2.16 -18.76 -4.53
N ASN A 262 -1.52 -19.14 -3.43
CA ASN A 262 -1.20 -20.53 -3.09
C ASN A 262 -1.89 -21.02 -1.81
N GLY A 263 -2.44 -20.11 -0.99
CA GLY A 263 -3.14 -20.43 0.24
C GLY A 263 -4.66 -20.56 0.10
N VAL A 264 -5.24 -20.18 -1.04
CA VAL A 264 -6.69 -20.18 -1.27
C VAL A 264 -7.06 -21.06 -2.47
N GLU A 265 -7.88 -22.07 -2.23
CA GLU A 265 -8.48 -22.93 -3.25
C GLU A 265 -9.96 -22.57 -3.48
N TRP A 266 -10.35 -22.45 -4.75
CA TRP A 266 -11.70 -22.06 -5.15
C TRP A 266 -12.47 -23.26 -5.72
N ASN A 267 -13.59 -23.62 -5.09
CA ASN A 267 -14.53 -24.63 -5.59
C ASN A 267 -15.93 -24.00 -5.74
N ILE A 268 -16.04 -23.08 -6.70
CA ILE A 268 -17.21 -22.22 -6.90
C ILE A 268 -17.75 -22.36 -8.33
N SER A 269 -19.03 -22.01 -8.52
CA SER A 269 -19.71 -22.11 -9.81
C SER A 269 -19.04 -21.22 -10.89
N PRO A 270 -19.16 -21.57 -12.19
CA PRO A 270 -18.61 -20.76 -13.28
C PRO A 270 -19.05 -19.28 -13.24
N ALA A 271 -20.27 -19.02 -12.79
CA ALA A 271 -20.78 -17.65 -12.63
C ALA A 271 -20.00 -16.87 -11.56
N LEU A 272 -19.68 -17.49 -10.42
CA LEU A 272 -18.89 -16.88 -9.37
C LEU A 272 -17.41 -16.76 -9.78
N GLN A 273 -16.87 -17.73 -10.54
CA GLN A 273 -15.52 -17.63 -11.10
C GLN A 273 -15.40 -16.43 -12.04
N ALA A 274 -16.35 -16.28 -12.97
CA ALA A 274 -16.41 -15.15 -13.89
C ALA A 274 -16.55 -13.80 -13.15
N ARG A 275 -17.26 -13.78 -12.01
CA ARG A 275 -17.41 -12.58 -11.21
C ARG A 275 -16.14 -12.21 -10.43
N PHE A 276 -15.50 -13.16 -9.75
CA PHE A 276 -14.47 -12.87 -8.75
C PHE A 276 -13.04 -13.17 -9.19
N LEU A 277 -12.85 -14.17 -10.05
CA LEU A 277 -11.52 -14.63 -10.48
C LEU A 277 -11.13 -14.00 -11.82
N ASN A 278 -12.09 -13.77 -12.72
CA ASN A 278 -11.85 -13.13 -14.01
C ASN A 278 -11.88 -11.60 -13.89
N LYS A 279 -10.94 -11.05 -13.10
CA LYS A 279 -10.82 -9.61 -12.86
C LYS A 279 -10.45 -8.88 -14.19
N PRO A 280 -11.14 -7.79 -14.58
CA PRO A 280 -10.90 -7.12 -15.87
C PRO A 280 -9.46 -6.61 -16.08
N HIS A 281 -8.80 -6.13 -15.02
CA HIS A 281 -7.37 -5.77 -14.96
C HIS A 281 -6.98 -5.62 -13.46
N PRO A 282 -5.75 -5.97 -13.02
CA PRO A 282 -5.41 -5.99 -11.58
C PRO A 282 -5.18 -4.60 -10.96
N SER A 283 -4.86 -3.58 -11.74
CA SER A 283 -4.52 -2.23 -11.27
C SER A 283 -5.02 -1.13 -12.22
N LEU A 284 -4.83 0.14 -11.88
CA LEU A 284 -5.03 1.21 -12.85
C LEU A 284 -3.84 1.27 -13.81
N ASN A 285 -4.08 1.46 -15.10
CA ASN A 285 -3.03 1.54 -16.13
C ASN A 285 -3.01 2.85 -16.93
N GLY A 286 -3.94 3.77 -16.64
CA GLY A 286 -4.05 5.06 -17.33
C GLY A 286 -5.00 5.04 -18.54
N GLU A 287 -5.49 3.87 -18.94
CA GLU A 287 -6.52 3.76 -19.97
C GLU A 287 -7.92 3.90 -19.38
N TYR A 288 -8.50 5.09 -19.52
CA TYR A 288 -9.78 5.44 -18.91
C TYR A 288 -10.89 4.39 -19.08
N LYS A 289 -11.05 3.78 -20.27
CA LYS A 289 -12.08 2.77 -20.51
C LYS A 289 -11.84 1.51 -19.67
N GLN A 290 -10.61 1.00 -19.65
CA GLN A 290 -10.25 -0.20 -18.90
C GLN A 290 -10.32 0.08 -17.40
N ASP A 291 -9.76 1.21 -16.96
CA ASP A 291 -9.75 1.65 -15.58
C ASP A 291 -11.17 1.90 -15.03
N SER A 292 -12.06 2.47 -15.85
CA SER A 292 -13.46 2.66 -15.48
C SER A 292 -14.19 1.33 -15.30
N ILE A 293 -13.92 0.35 -16.16
CA ILE A 293 -14.47 -1.02 -16.03
C ILE A 293 -13.93 -1.66 -14.75
N TYR A 294 -12.63 -1.54 -14.48
CA TYR A 294 -12.01 -2.06 -13.28
C TYR A 294 -12.59 -1.43 -12.00
N LEU A 295 -12.69 -0.11 -11.93
CA LEU A 295 -13.27 0.60 -10.77
C LEU A 295 -14.76 0.27 -10.58
N ALA A 296 -15.53 0.15 -11.67
CA ALA A 296 -16.91 -0.30 -11.61
C ALA A 296 -17.04 -1.75 -11.10
N TRP A 297 -16.11 -2.62 -11.49
CA TRP A 297 -16.00 -3.98 -10.95
C TRP A 297 -15.66 -3.94 -9.46
N ARG A 298 -14.66 -3.16 -9.02
CA ARG A 298 -14.30 -3.02 -7.60
C ARG A 298 -15.47 -2.53 -6.76
N LYS A 299 -16.21 -1.53 -7.23
CA LYS A 299 -17.40 -1.01 -6.53
C LYS A 299 -18.45 -2.09 -6.22
N LYS A 300 -18.53 -3.13 -7.05
CA LYS A 300 -19.49 -4.25 -6.92
C LYS A 300 -18.92 -5.47 -6.18
N ASN A 301 -17.60 -5.58 -6.05
CA ASN A 301 -16.93 -6.82 -5.65
C ASN A 301 -15.91 -6.64 -4.52
N ASN A 302 -15.71 -5.41 -4.04
CA ASN A 302 -14.89 -5.12 -2.88
C ASN A 302 -15.78 -4.70 -1.70
N TYR A 303 -15.31 -5.02 -0.51
CA TYR A 303 -16.06 -4.94 0.74
C TYR A 303 -15.23 -4.26 1.83
N GLY A 304 -15.92 -3.66 2.79
CA GLY A 304 -15.34 -3.31 4.09
C GLY A 304 -15.83 -4.27 5.16
N TYR A 305 -15.03 -4.44 6.19
CA TYR A 305 -15.40 -5.18 7.40
C TYR A 305 -14.97 -4.36 8.61
N ASN A 306 -15.82 -4.31 9.63
CA ASN A 306 -15.45 -3.77 10.93
C ASN A 306 -16.09 -4.60 12.03
N LEU A 307 -15.24 -5.16 12.89
CA LEU A 307 -15.60 -5.66 14.21
C LEU A 307 -15.22 -4.61 15.25
N ARG A 308 -16.13 -4.31 16.16
CA ARG A 308 -15.92 -3.44 17.32
C ARG A 308 -16.48 -4.13 18.55
N TYR A 309 -15.65 -4.96 19.18
CA TYR A 309 -16.04 -5.81 20.30
C TYR A 309 -15.78 -5.09 21.64
N PRO A 310 -16.73 -5.02 22.58
CA PRO A 310 -16.69 -4.14 23.76
C PRO A 310 -15.78 -4.64 24.90
N LYS A 311 -14.79 -5.49 24.57
CA LYS A 311 -13.76 -5.99 25.49
C LYS A 311 -12.46 -6.26 24.73
N PRO A 312 -11.29 -6.17 25.39
CA PRO A 312 -10.04 -6.64 24.81
C PRO A 312 -10.07 -8.16 24.57
N ILE A 313 -9.95 -8.55 23.31
CA ILE A 313 -9.70 -9.93 22.87
C ILE A 313 -8.48 -9.93 21.96
N ASN A 314 -7.74 -11.04 21.92
CA ASN A 314 -6.55 -11.13 21.07
C ASN A 314 -6.92 -11.23 19.58
N GLU A 315 -5.93 -11.02 18.71
CA GLU A 315 -6.15 -11.01 17.26
C GLU A 315 -6.71 -12.35 16.74
N HIS A 316 -6.25 -13.48 17.24
CA HIS A 316 -6.77 -14.80 16.85
C HIS A 316 -8.26 -14.93 17.16
N GLN A 317 -8.71 -14.49 18.34
CA GLN A 317 -10.13 -14.45 18.71
C GLN A 317 -10.94 -13.53 17.79
N ALA A 318 -10.42 -12.32 17.51
CA ALA A 318 -11.08 -11.37 16.60
C ALA A 318 -11.20 -11.92 15.16
N LEU A 319 -10.17 -12.64 14.68
CA LEU A 319 -10.19 -13.32 13.39
C LEU A 319 -11.20 -14.46 13.37
N ARG A 320 -11.34 -15.24 14.44
CA ARG A 320 -12.40 -16.27 14.54
C ARG A 320 -13.80 -15.69 14.42
N MET A 321 -14.05 -14.53 15.05
CA MET A 321 -15.32 -13.83 14.90
C MET A 321 -15.53 -13.37 13.44
N MET A 322 -14.50 -12.78 12.82
CA MET A 322 -14.55 -12.43 11.40
C MET A 322 -14.82 -13.64 10.49
N GLN A 323 -14.19 -14.79 10.73
CA GLN A 323 -14.47 -16.03 9.98
C GLN A 323 -15.95 -16.42 10.06
N GLN A 324 -16.55 -16.34 11.24
CA GLN A 324 -17.98 -16.64 11.47
C GLN A 324 -18.88 -15.64 10.74
N ASP A 325 -18.61 -14.35 10.89
CA ASP A 325 -19.40 -13.29 10.26
C ASP A 325 -19.36 -13.38 8.73
N LEU A 326 -18.18 -13.61 8.16
CA LEU A 326 -18.01 -13.77 6.71
C LEU A 326 -18.72 -15.03 6.20
N ASN A 327 -18.59 -16.16 6.89
CA ASN A 327 -19.28 -17.40 6.51
C ASN A 327 -20.79 -17.29 6.64
N HIS A 328 -21.29 -16.61 7.66
CA HIS A 328 -22.71 -16.36 7.84
C HIS A 328 -23.24 -15.49 6.69
N PHE A 329 -22.63 -14.32 6.47
CA PHE A 329 -23.08 -13.38 5.45
C PHE A 329 -22.94 -13.93 4.03
N PHE A 330 -21.75 -14.36 3.62
CA PHE A 330 -21.53 -14.86 2.25
C PHE A 330 -22.18 -16.22 2.01
N GLY A 331 -22.44 -16.98 3.07
CA GLY A 331 -23.25 -18.19 3.00
C GLY A 331 -24.72 -17.95 2.67
N LEU A 332 -25.28 -16.81 3.06
CA LEU A 332 -26.63 -16.39 2.66
C LEU A 332 -26.62 -15.61 1.35
N TYR A 333 -25.63 -14.75 1.16
CA TYR A 333 -25.57 -13.80 0.05
C TYR A 333 -25.10 -14.43 -1.28
N LEU A 334 -24.15 -15.36 -1.22
CA LEU A 334 -23.52 -15.99 -2.39
C LEU A 334 -23.53 -17.52 -2.34
N ASN A 335 -24.19 -18.12 -1.33
CA ASN A 335 -24.14 -19.55 -1.06
C ASN A 335 -22.71 -20.10 -0.85
N LEU A 336 -21.81 -19.29 -0.29
CA LEU A 336 -20.41 -19.66 -0.07
C LEU A 336 -20.15 -20.23 1.33
N GLU A 337 -19.14 -21.07 1.43
CA GLU A 337 -18.56 -21.52 2.69
C GLU A 337 -17.04 -21.52 2.57
N ALA A 338 -16.37 -20.95 3.56
CA ALA A 338 -14.92 -20.89 3.68
C ALA A 338 -14.47 -21.74 4.88
N LYS A 339 -13.53 -22.66 4.65
CA LYS A 339 -12.99 -23.54 5.69
C LYS A 339 -11.56 -23.96 5.41
N ILE A 340 -10.82 -24.30 6.46
CA ILE A 340 -9.49 -24.88 6.33
C ILE A 340 -9.61 -26.36 6.01
N LYS A 341 -8.76 -26.85 5.10
CA LYS A 341 -8.61 -28.26 4.79
C LYS A 341 -7.13 -28.63 4.64
N ALA A 342 -6.84 -29.92 4.64
CA ALA A 342 -5.53 -30.43 4.25
C ALA A 342 -5.31 -30.22 2.75
N GLY A 343 -4.27 -29.48 2.40
CA GLY A 343 -3.85 -29.21 1.03
C GLY A 343 -2.86 -30.25 0.49
N PRO A 344 -2.13 -29.91 -0.59
CA PRO A 344 -1.11 -30.79 -1.17
C PRO A 344 0.08 -31.02 -0.23
N LYS A 345 0.81 -32.13 -0.47
CA LYS A 345 2.05 -32.42 0.24
C LYS A 345 3.17 -31.52 -0.26
N HIS A 346 3.91 -30.91 0.67
CA HIS A 346 5.06 -30.08 0.38
C HIS A 346 6.30 -30.56 1.13
N ILE A 347 7.47 -30.30 0.55
CA ILE A 347 8.77 -30.47 1.20
C ILE A 347 9.27 -29.09 1.60
N TYR A 348 9.50 -28.86 2.88
CA TYR A 348 9.90 -27.55 3.40
C TYR A 348 10.83 -27.68 4.60
N ALA A 349 11.57 -26.60 4.89
CA ALA A 349 12.50 -26.54 6.00
C ALA A 349 11.88 -25.80 7.18
N VAL A 350 12.04 -26.34 8.39
CA VAL A 350 11.57 -25.74 9.64
C VAL A 350 12.76 -25.43 10.54
N LEU A 351 12.88 -24.17 10.98
CA LEU A 351 13.89 -23.72 11.92
C LEU A 351 13.46 -24.05 13.35
N ARG A 352 14.37 -24.67 14.10
CA ARG A 352 14.13 -25.18 15.45
C ARG A 352 15.27 -24.84 16.40
N LEU A 353 14.94 -24.76 17.68
CA LEU A 353 15.88 -24.60 18.78
C LEU A 353 16.48 -25.96 19.16
N LYS A 354 17.80 -26.03 19.33
CA LYS A 354 18.48 -27.21 19.91
C LYS A 354 18.31 -27.30 21.43
N GLY A 355 18.14 -26.16 22.10
CA GLY A 355 18.05 -26.03 23.55
C GLY A 355 16.98 -25.02 23.96
N ALA A 356 17.18 -24.36 25.11
CA ALA A 356 16.24 -23.37 25.59
C ALA A 356 16.24 -22.12 24.71
N LYS A 357 15.07 -21.52 24.48
CA LYS A 357 14.92 -20.29 23.68
C LYS A 357 15.85 -19.16 24.18
N THR A 358 15.97 -19.01 25.49
CA THR A 358 16.79 -17.98 26.14
C THR A 358 18.29 -18.13 25.84
N GLU A 359 18.78 -19.35 25.61
CA GLU A 359 20.17 -19.60 25.26
C GLU A 359 20.45 -19.13 23.82
N THR A 360 19.59 -19.50 22.88
CA THR A 360 19.67 -19.03 21.49
C THR A 360 19.50 -17.52 21.39
N GLU A 361 18.55 -16.92 22.11
CA GLU A 361 18.40 -15.47 22.18
C GLU A 361 19.68 -14.82 22.74
N GLY A 362 20.32 -15.40 23.75
CA GLY A 362 21.60 -14.93 24.29
C GLY A 362 22.74 -14.95 23.26
N LEU A 363 22.79 -15.98 22.41
CA LEU A 363 23.78 -16.10 21.33
C LEU A 363 23.55 -15.12 20.18
N LEU A 364 22.28 -14.82 19.89
CA LEU A 364 21.88 -13.95 18.78
C LEU A 364 21.75 -12.48 19.17
N LYS A 365 21.55 -12.15 20.46
CA LYS A 365 21.22 -10.79 20.90
C LYS A 365 22.19 -9.74 20.34
N SER A 366 21.64 -8.71 19.71
CA SER A 366 22.42 -7.59 19.21
C SER A 366 23.22 -6.91 20.33
N LYS A 367 24.49 -6.63 20.06
CA LYS A 367 25.39 -5.82 20.90
C LYS A 367 25.72 -4.48 20.27
N SER A 368 25.18 -4.21 19.08
CA SER A 368 25.50 -3.04 18.27
C SER A 368 24.39 -2.00 18.36
N ASP A 369 24.76 -0.73 18.51
CA ASP A 369 23.80 0.39 18.53
C ASP A 369 23.31 0.76 17.12
N SER A 370 24.12 0.49 16.09
CA SER A 370 23.80 0.74 14.69
C SER A 370 23.46 -0.54 13.92
N GLY A 371 22.47 -0.44 13.04
CA GLY A 371 22.01 -1.53 12.17
C GLY A 371 22.74 -1.55 10.83
N GLY A 372 23.11 -2.74 10.34
CA GLY A 372 23.77 -2.86 9.04
C GLY A 372 24.19 -4.27 8.66
N VAL A 373 24.66 -4.41 7.42
CA VAL A 373 25.26 -5.63 6.89
C VAL A 373 26.66 -5.30 6.39
N ASP A 374 27.66 -5.86 7.05
CA ASP A 374 29.06 -5.73 6.67
C ASP A 374 29.52 -6.94 5.84
N HIS A 375 30.44 -6.69 4.93
CA HIS A 375 31.07 -7.72 4.11
C HIS A 375 32.49 -7.95 4.61
N HIS A 376 32.81 -9.17 5.03
CA HIS A 376 34.15 -9.51 5.50
C HIS A 376 34.60 -10.86 4.92
N GLY A 377 35.56 -10.82 3.99
CA GLY A 377 36.05 -12.03 3.30
C GLY A 377 34.92 -12.78 2.60
N ASP A 378 34.73 -14.05 2.95
CA ASP A 378 33.68 -14.93 2.43
C ASP A 378 32.38 -14.89 3.24
N ARG A 379 32.19 -13.90 4.12
CA ARG A 379 31.04 -13.82 5.04
C ARG A 379 30.26 -12.51 4.95
N TYR A 380 28.99 -12.60 5.31
CA TYR A 380 28.13 -11.48 5.66
C TYR A 380 28.01 -11.41 7.18
N ARG A 381 28.12 -10.20 7.73
CA ARG A 381 27.94 -9.90 9.15
C ARG A 381 26.75 -8.98 9.31
N TYR A 382 25.70 -9.48 9.92
CA TYR A 382 24.45 -8.77 10.19
C TYR A 382 24.52 -8.24 11.62
N LYS A 383 24.21 -6.95 11.82
CA LYS A 383 24.25 -6.30 13.13
C LYS A 383 22.98 -5.52 13.40
N ASN A 384 22.41 -5.68 14.59
CA ASN A 384 21.25 -4.96 15.06
C ASN A 384 20.06 -4.98 14.08
N LEU A 385 19.80 -6.15 13.49
CA LEU A 385 18.72 -6.36 12.52
C LEU A 385 17.63 -7.27 13.08
N LEU A 386 16.42 -7.22 12.52
CA LEU A 386 15.29 -8.02 13.01
C LEU A 386 15.44 -9.50 12.63
N PHE A 387 15.23 -10.39 13.58
CA PHE A 387 15.30 -11.85 13.39
C PHE A 387 14.39 -12.32 12.24
N GLY A 388 13.10 -11.96 12.28
CA GLY A 388 12.14 -12.42 11.28
C GLY A 388 12.49 -11.94 9.88
N GLN A 389 12.78 -10.65 9.71
CA GLN A 389 13.06 -10.09 8.38
C GLN A 389 14.43 -10.50 7.83
N HIS A 390 15.48 -10.50 8.65
CA HIS A 390 16.86 -10.60 8.16
C HIS A 390 17.45 -11.99 8.37
N PHE A 391 17.22 -12.63 9.52
CA PHE A 391 17.75 -13.96 9.79
C PHE A 391 17.00 -15.01 8.95
N LEU A 392 15.66 -15.07 9.06
CA LEU A 392 14.86 -15.98 8.23
C LEU A 392 14.92 -15.59 6.75
N GLY A 393 14.97 -14.29 6.44
CA GLY A 393 15.14 -13.81 5.07
C GLY A 393 16.46 -14.28 4.43
N ARG A 394 17.56 -14.33 5.19
CA ARG A 394 18.83 -14.87 4.70
C ARG A 394 18.75 -16.35 4.37
N LEU A 395 18.07 -17.14 5.21
CA LEU A 395 17.88 -18.56 4.96
C LEU A 395 17.00 -18.79 3.71
N SER A 396 15.86 -18.11 3.64
CA SER A 396 14.86 -18.27 2.58
C SER A 396 15.40 -17.83 1.20
N SER A 397 16.15 -16.72 1.14
CA SER A 397 16.80 -16.25 -0.09
C SER A 397 17.92 -17.17 -0.61
N SER A 398 18.44 -18.04 0.26
CA SER A 398 19.56 -18.91 -0.09
C SER A 398 19.15 -20.13 -0.91
N GLN A 399 17.87 -20.45 -1.10
CA GLN A 399 17.45 -21.66 -1.86
C GLN A 399 18.21 -22.91 -1.37
N LEU A 400 18.07 -23.23 -0.08
CA LEU A 400 18.92 -24.20 0.65
C LEU A 400 19.04 -25.57 -0.03
N SER A 401 18.01 -25.99 -0.77
CA SER A 401 18.04 -27.18 -1.60
C SER A 401 17.01 -27.09 -2.72
N PRO A 402 17.32 -27.60 -3.93
CA PRO A 402 16.32 -27.72 -5.00
C PRO A 402 15.21 -28.73 -4.71
N LYS A 403 15.36 -29.58 -3.67
CA LYS A 403 14.33 -30.56 -3.26
C LYS A 403 13.18 -29.92 -2.48
N LEU A 404 13.37 -28.72 -1.94
CA LEU A 404 12.32 -28.01 -1.20
C LEU A 404 11.30 -27.47 -2.20
N THR A 405 10.03 -27.82 -2.00
CA THR A 405 8.93 -27.26 -2.79
C THR A 405 8.51 -25.88 -2.28
N ILE A 406 8.83 -25.57 -1.01
CA ILE A 406 8.64 -24.24 -0.39
C ILE A 406 10.02 -23.65 -0.12
N ARG A 407 10.26 -22.40 -0.55
CA ARG A 407 11.58 -21.78 -0.44
C ARG A 407 11.80 -21.12 0.92
N GLU A 408 10.71 -20.65 1.51
CA GLU A 408 10.62 -20.04 2.81
C GLU A 408 10.96 -21.06 3.91
N VAL A 409 11.77 -20.64 4.87
CA VAL A 409 12.01 -21.42 6.08
C VAL A 409 10.93 -21.09 7.10
N ILE A 410 10.22 -22.11 7.56
CA ILE A 410 9.17 -21.97 8.58
C ILE A 410 9.83 -21.80 9.94
N ASP A 411 9.48 -20.75 10.67
CA ASP A 411 9.98 -20.53 12.02
C ASP A 411 9.12 -21.27 13.06
N SER A 412 9.75 -22.17 13.82
CA SER A 412 9.14 -22.86 14.96
C SER A 412 9.92 -22.58 16.25
N THR A 413 10.78 -21.56 16.27
CA THR A 413 11.65 -21.24 17.42
C THR A 413 10.91 -20.46 18.51
N GLY A 414 9.85 -19.74 18.14
CA GLY A 414 9.14 -18.84 19.05
C GLY A 414 9.94 -17.59 19.43
N ILE A 415 11.07 -17.31 18.76
CA ILE A 415 11.81 -16.06 18.90
C ILE A 415 10.95 -14.93 18.33
N ASP A 416 10.89 -13.80 19.02
CA ASP A 416 10.12 -12.64 18.53
C ASP A 416 10.67 -12.22 17.16
N PRO A 417 9.85 -12.12 16.10
CA PRO A 417 10.30 -11.64 14.79
C PRO A 417 11.00 -10.27 14.83
N ASN A 418 10.66 -9.44 15.81
CA ASN A 418 11.27 -8.13 16.04
C ASN A 418 12.51 -8.18 16.96
N PHE A 419 12.90 -9.36 17.46
CA PHE A 419 14.11 -9.54 18.24
C PHE A 419 15.32 -9.08 17.43
N ARG A 420 16.13 -8.18 18.01
CA ARG A 420 17.30 -7.61 17.35
C ARG A 420 18.50 -8.53 17.50
N VAL A 421 19.05 -8.95 16.37
CA VAL A 421 20.08 -9.99 16.29
C VAL A 421 21.37 -9.52 15.61
N ASP A 422 22.49 -10.07 16.09
CA ASP A 422 23.80 -10.08 15.45
C ASP A 422 24.13 -11.51 15.01
N PHE A 423 24.47 -11.70 13.73
CA PHE A 423 24.83 -13.03 13.22
C PHE A 423 25.72 -12.95 11.97
N ASP A 424 26.53 -14.00 11.75
CA ASP A 424 27.49 -14.10 10.66
C ASP A 424 27.19 -15.34 9.83
N PHE A 425 27.00 -15.19 8.52
CA PHE A 425 26.79 -16.31 7.60
C PHE A 425 27.82 -16.29 6.47
N ALA A 426 28.22 -17.47 5.98
CA ALA A 426 28.95 -17.55 4.73
C ALA A 426 28.17 -16.92 3.57
N LYS A 427 28.87 -16.27 2.65
CA LYS A 427 28.30 -15.62 1.45
C LYS A 427 27.59 -16.62 0.55
N SER A 428 28.16 -17.81 0.41
CA SER A 428 27.54 -18.91 -0.34
C SER A 428 27.13 -20.04 0.60
N ILE A 429 25.84 -20.07 0.95
CA ILE A 429 25.15 -21.26 1.51
C ILE A 429 24.08 -21.78 0.53
N LYS A 430 24.09 -21.27 -0.70
CA LYS A 430 23.06 -21.53 -1.70
C LYS A 430 23.10 -22.97 -2.17
N GLY A 431 21.94 -23.63 -2.19
CA GLY A 431 21.82 -25.03 -2.58
C GLY A 431 22.55 -26.02 -1.66
N ASN A 432 22.99 -25.59 -0.47
CA ASN A 432 23.78 -26.41 0.44
C ASN A 432 23.18 -26.39 1.86
N LEU A 433 22.25 -27.32 2.10
CA LEU A 433 21.57 -27.49 3.38
C LEU A 433 22.54 -27.81 4.52
N ASP A 434 23.56 -28.66 4.29
CA ASP A 434 24.53 -29.04 5.31
C ASP A 434 25.37 -27.85 5.79
N LYS A 435 25.74 -26.97 4.85
CA LYS A 435 26.44 -25.73 5.18
C LYS A 435 25.55 -24.79 5.99
N ALA A 436 24.26 -24.68 5.64
CA ALA A 436 23.32 -23.89 6.44
C ALA A 436 23.15 -24.48 7.85
N GLN A 437 23.06 -25.80 7.99
CA GLN A 437 23.00 -26.48 9.29
C GLN A 437 24.23 -26.19 10.14
N LYS A 438 25.42 -26.21 9.54
CA LYS A 438 26.67 -25.87 10.24
C LYS A 438 26.66 -24.44 10.75
N GLU A 439 26.23 -23.47 9.93
CA GLU A 439 26.14 -22.07 10.35
C GLU A 439 25.12 -21.87 11.48
N LEU A 440 23.94 -22.50 11.36
CA LEU A 440 22.87 -22.42 12.36
C LEU A 440 23.25 -23.01 13.72
N SER A 441 24.04 -24.09 13.71
CA SER A 441 24.45 -24.78 14.93
C SER A 441 25.18 -23.89 15.93
N ARG A 442 25.86 -22.84 15.43
CA ARG A 442 26.59 -21.84 16.21
C ARG A 442 25.68 -20.98 17.09
N TYR A 443 24.40 -20.93 16.74
CA TYR A 443 23.37 -20.15 17.42
C TYR A 443 22.38 -21.04 18.20
N GLY A 444 22.72 -22.32 18.39
CA GLY A 444 21.79 -23.28 19.00
C GLY A 444 20.56 -23.56 18.12
N LEU A 445 20.68 -23.35 16.81
CA LEU A 445 19.60 -23.56 15.85
C LEU A 445 19.89 -24.74 14.92
N TYR A 446 18.84 -25.32 14.35
CA TYR A 446 18.94 -26.32 13.28
C TYR A 446 17.67 -26.33 12.42
N LEU A 447 17.78 -26.94 11.24
CA LEU A 447 16.66 -27.19 10.34
C LEU A 447 16.20 -28.64 10.42
N THR A 448 14.89 -28.85 10.36
CA THR A 448 14.29 -30.14 9.99
C THR A 448 13.67 -30.03 8.60
N ILE A 449 13.71 -31.11 7.82
CA ILE A 449 13.00 -31.17 6.54
C ILE A 449 11.73 -31.99 6.75
N GLU A 450 10.60 -31.36 6.51
CA GLU A 450 9.28 -31.97 6.65
C GLU A 450 8.68 -32.26 5.27
N LYS A 451 7.85 -33.30 5.19
CA LYS A 451 7.14 -33.71 3.97
C LYS A 451 5.67 -34.00 4.28
N GLU A 452 4.91 -32.96 4.52
CA GLU A 452 3.53 -33.06 5.04
C GLU A 452 2.51 -32.35 4.16
N GLN A 453 1.24 -32.70 4.33
CA GLN A 453 0.14 -31.89 3.83
C GLN A 453 0.04 -30.60 4.65
N VAL A 454 -0.11 -29.48 3.97
CA VAL A 454 -0.17 -28.16 4.63
C VAL A 454 -1.59 -27.60 4.57
N PRO A 455 -2.03 -26.81 5.57
CA PRO A 455 -3.37 -26.27 5.58
C PRO A 455 -3.56 -25.18 4.52
N VAL A 456 -4.67 -25.28 3.79
CA VAL A 456 -5.12 -24.29 2.81
C VAL A 456 -6.56 -23.89 3.10
N LEU A 457 -6.93 -22.69 2.70
CA LEU A 457 -8.31 -22.22 2.75
C LEU A 457 -9.07 -22.69 1.51
N GLU A 458 -10.14 -23.46 1.69
CA GLU A 458 -11.12 -23.73 0.64
C GLU A 458 -12.28 -22.74 0.75
N ILE A 459 -12.59 -22.07 -0.36
CA ILE A 459 -13.84 -21.30 -0.53
C ILE A 459 -14.69 -22.04 -1.56
N ARG A 460 -15.85 -22.53 -1.13
CA ARG A 460 -16.73 -23.37 -1.96
C ARG A 460 -18.15 -22.85 -2.04
N ASP A 461 -18.81 -23.13 -3.16
CA ASP A 461 -20.26 -23.06 -3.28
C ASP A 461 -20.87 -24.27 -2.56
N LYS A 462 -21.82 -24.05 -1.66
CA LYS A 462 -22.44 -25.14 -0.87
C LYS A 462 -23.19 -26.15 -1.73
N ASN A 463 -23.60 -25.77 -2.95
CA ASN A 463 -24.31 -26.65 -3.88
C ASN A 463 -23.38 -27.52 -4.73
N ILE A 464 -22.07 -27.24 -4.73
CA ILE A 464 -21.10 -28.07 -5.43
C ILE A 464 -20.65 -29.16 -4.47
N ALA A 465 -20.77 -30.42 -4.90
CA ALA A 465 -20.29 -31.56 -4.12
C ALA A 465 -18.82 -31.34 -3.71
N PRO A 466 -18.41 -31.74 -2.48
CA PRO A 466 -17.00 -31.70 -2.10
C PRO A 466 -16.21 -32.43 -3.19
N SER A 467 -15.12 -31.83 -3.68
CA SER A 467 -14.28 -32.45 -4.69
C SER A 467 -13.67 -33.75 -4.11
N GLY A 468 -14.36 -34.86 -4.34
CA GLY A 468 -13.76 -36.19 -4.23
C GLY A 468 -12.74 -36.30 -5.34
N LYS A 469 -11.45 -36.28 -4.97
CA LYS A 469 -10.26 -36.56 -5.81
C LYS A 469 -10.58 -36.82 -7.28
N THR A 470 -10.68 -35.77 -8.09
CA THR A 470 -10.50 -35.92 -9.53
C THR A 470 -9.01 -35.98 -9.78
N GLU A 471 -8.50 -37.21 -9.92
CA GLU A 471 -7.22 -37.46 -10.58
C GLU A 471 -7.22 -36.73 -11.93
N PHE A 472 -6.40 -35.70 -12.04
CA PHE A 472 -6.02 -35.17 -13.36
C PHE A 472 -5.24 -36.28 -14.06
N GLN A 473 -5.94 -37.03 -14.92
CA GLN A 473 -5.28 -37.85 -15.92
C GLN A 473 -4.50 -36.91 -16.85
N ASN A 474 -3.18 -37.00 -16.78
CA ASN A 474 -2.27 -36.53 -17.80
C ASN A 474 -2.73 -37.04 -19.16
N LYS A 475 -3.17 -36.14 -20.05
CA LYS A 475 -3.20 -36.41 -21.48
C LYS A 475 -1.92 -35.86 -22.09
N LYS A 476 -1.05 -36.83 -22.41
CA LYS A 476 0.05 -36.92 -23.39
C LYS A 476 0.69 -35.64 -23.90
#